data_AF-A0A923ZPE2-F1
#
_entry.id   AF-A0A923ZPE2-F1
#
_cell.length_a   1.000
_cell.length_b   1.000
_cell.length_c   1.000
_cell.angle_alpha   90.00
_cell.angle_beta   90.00
_cell.angle_gamma   90.00
#
_symmetry.space_group_name_H-M   'P 1'
#
loop_
_entity.id
_entity.type
_entity.pdbx_description
1 polymer ?
#
loop_
_entity_poly.entity_id
_entity_poly.type
_entity_poly.pdbx_seq_one_letter_code
_entity_poly.pdbx_strand_id
1 'polypeptide(L)'
;MNVGELVLRRMIDLPPVIVWDALVDPDLLAGWLGEVQMLPSDHSPGNSGRTARPLSAFEFRRPGSSPAQVIAGTVSALQAPRLLRVETDTRGRIEFTLVSIMGGFRGVSTELELRIDSSIQLSSATAVRDEWQTSLDRLEQLLHGHPVDWVNLGTRSDGSAGVGGASGRSVNSSG
;
A
#
# COMPACT_ATOMS: atom_id res chain seq x y z
N MET A 1 -13.72 -15.06 -21.33
CA MET A 1 -12.53 -14.20 -21.16
C MET A 1 -12.97 -12.97 -20.40
N ASN A 2 -12.48 -12.75 -19.19
CA ASN A 2 -12.51 -11.45 -18.51
C ASN A 2 -11.48 -11.53 -17.38
N VAL A 3 -10.22 -11.37 -17.77
CA VAL A 3 -9.11 -11.16 -16.84
C VAL A 3 -9.29 -9.73 -16.33
N GLY A 4 -9.50 -9.58 -15.02
CA GLY A 4 -9.70 -8.28 -14.39
C GLY A 4 -8.37 -7.54 -14.30
N GLU A 5 -7.92 -6.97 -15.41
CA GLU A 5 -6.71 -6.16 -15.45
C GLU A 5 -7.04 -4.72 -15.03
N LEU A 6 -6.33 -4.22 -14.02
CA LEU A 6 -6.37 -2.81 -13.59
C LEU A 6 -4.99 -2.19 -13.82
N VAL A 7 -4.97 -1.04 -14.49
CA VAL A 7 -3.75 -0.24 -14.70
C VAL A 7 -3.98 1.16 -14.13
N LEU A 8 -3.05 1.62 -13.29
CA LEU A 8 -3.01 2.95 -12.70
C LEU A 8 -1.65 3.60 -12.98
N ARG A 9 -1.64 4.91 -13.21
CA ARG A 9 -0.43 5.69 -13.48
C ARG A 9 -0.34 6.92 -12.60
N ARG A 10 0.87 7.26 -12.18
CA ARG A 10 1.19 8.44 -11.37
C ARG A 10 2.48 9.10 -11.84
N MET A 11 2.48 10.42 -11.80
CA MET A 11 3.65 11.25 -12.08
C MET A 11 4.19 11.75 -10.75
N ILE A 12 5.39 11.33 -10.39
CA ILE A 12 6.03 11.67 -9.12
C ILE A 12 7.25 12.54 -9.44
N ASP A 13 7.33 13.72 -8.83
CA ASP A 13 8.41 14.67 -9.08
C ASP A 13 9.69 14.37 -8.28
N LEU A 14 10.10 13.10 -8.32
CA LEU A 14 11.30 12.58 -7.71
C LEU A 14 11.98 11.57 -8.65
N PRO A 15 13.32 11.42 -8.56
CA PRO A 15 14.07 10.38 -9.26
C PRO A 15 13.56 8.95 -8.96
N PRO A 16 13.65 8.01 -9.92
CA PRO A 16 13.15 6.64 -9.75
C PRO A 16 13.77 5.88 -8.59
N VAL A 17 15.02 6.18 -8.23
CA VAL A 17 15.70 5.54 -7.08
C VAL A 17 15.01 5.85 -5.76
N ILE A 18 14.52 7.08 -5.57
CA ILE A 18 13.82 7.48 -4.35
C ILE A 18 12.44 6.83 -4.29
N VAL A 19 11.73 6.80 -5.43
CA VAL A 19 10.43 6.10 -5.52
C VAL A 19 10.61 4.60 -5.28
N TRP A 20 11.69 4.02 -5.81
CA TRP A 20 12.02 2.61 -5.64
C TRP A 20 12.20 2.21 -4.17
N ASP A 21 12.94 3.01 -3.40
CA ASP A 21 13.15 2.74 -1.98
C ASP A 21 11.80 2.63 -1.24
N ALA A 22 10.85 3.52 -1.55
CA ALA A 22 9.51 3.48 -0.96
C ALA A 22 8.66 2.25 -1.39
N LEU A 23 9.04 1.54 -2.44
CA LEU A 23 8.37 0.32 -2.91
C LEU A 23 8.98 -0.97 -2.34
N VAL A 24 10.22 -0.94 -1.86
CA VAL A 24 10.95 -2.17 -1.46
C VAL A 24 11.41 -2.17 0.00
N ASP A 25 11.56 -1.00 0.60
CA ASP A 25 11.95 -0.86 2.00
C ASP A 25 10.73 -1.12 2.91
N PRO A 26 10.79 -2.10 3.83
CA PRO A 26 9.67 -2.44 4.70
C PRO A 26 9.21 -1.29 5.61
N ASP A 27 10.13 -0.43 6.07
CA ASP A 27 9.79 0.69 6.95
C ASP A 27 9.09 1.79 6.15
N LEU A 28 9.51 2.03 4.91
CA LEU A 28 8.81 2.96 4.02
C LEU A 28 7.46 2.40 3.55
N LEU A 29 7.37 1.10 3.22
CA LEU A 29 6.10 0.42 2.89
C LEU A 29 5.09 0.54 4.04
N ALA A 30 5.55 0.38 5.28
CA ALA A 30 4.74 0.62 6.46
C ALA A 30 4.22 2.06 6.52
N GLY A 31 4.91 3.04 5.94
CA GLY A 31 4.50 4.43 5.90
C GLY A 31 3.33 4.77 4.97
N TRP A 32 2.98 3.92 3.99
CA TRP A 32 1.91 4.25 3.01
C TRP A 32 0.98 3.10 2.65
N LEU A 33 1.45 1.85 2.72
CA LEU A 33 0.71 0.66 2.30
C LEU A 33 0.29 -0.20 3.50
N GLY A 34 1.22 -0.43 4.43
CA GLY A 34 1.02 -1.30 5.59
C GLY A 34 2.26 -2.10 5.94
N GLU A 35 2.16 -2.87 7.02
CA GLU A 35 3.29 -3.67 7.51
C GLU A 35 3.61 -4.81 6.53
N VAL A 36 4.87 -4.88 6.10
CA VAL A 36 5.39 -5.96 5.26
C VAL A 36 6.50 -6.67 6.03
N GLN A 37 6.38 -7.98 6.17
CA GLN A 37 7.42 -8.82 6.75
C GLN A 37 7.96 -9.77 5.67
N MET A 38 9.26 -9.70 5.41
CA MET A 38 9.94 -10.68 4.56
C MET A 38 10.11 -11.99 5.33
N LEU A 39 9.70 -13.09 4.71
CA LEU A 39 9.84 -14.43 5.27
C LEU A 39 11.18 -15.07 4.85
N PRO A 40 11.76 -15.92 5.70
CA PRO A 40 12.90 -16.77 5.33
C PRO A 40 12.59 -17.58 4.07
N SER A 41 13.59 -17.82 3.22
CA SER A 41 13.43 -18.49 1.92
C SER A 41 12.89 -19.92 2.02
N ASP A 42 13.00 -20.51 3.20
CA ASP A 42 12.52 -21.81 3.66
C ASP A 42 11.01 -21.84 4.00
N HIS A 43 10.34 -20.68 4.03
CA HIS A 43 8.89 -20.53 4.19
C HIS A 43 8.16 -20.14 2.89
N SER A 44 8.78 -20.38 1.73
CA SER A 44 8.08 -20.21 0.45
C SER A 44 6.83 -21.10 0.39
N PRO A 45 5.60 -20.53 0.27
CA PRO A 45 4.42 -21.33 0.01
C PRO A 45 4.65 -22.03 -1.33
N GLY A 46 4.75 -23.36 -1.30
CA GLY A 46 5.27 -24.15 -2.41
C GLY A 46 4.54 -23.88 -3.73
N ASN A 47 5.11 -23.03 -4.58
CA ASN A 47 4.59 -22.83 -5.93
C ASN A 47 5.04 -24.01 -6.82
N SER A 48 4.22 -25.04 -6.82
CA SER A 48 4.37 -26.26 -7.61
C SER A 48 3.89 -26.00 -9.04
N GLY A 49 4.64 -25.21 -9.83
CA GLY A 49 4.14 -24.88 -11.16
C GLY A 49 5.03 -23.98 -12.01
N ARG A 50 6.12 -24.55 -12.56
CA ARG A 50 6.79 -24.19 -13.82
C ARG A 50 6.70 -22.71 -14.25
N THR A 51 6.99 -21.79 -13.33
CA THR A 51 7.22 -20.36 -13.51
C THR A 51 8.41 -20.01 -12.61
N ALA A 52 9.16 -18.97 -12.94
CA ALA A 52 10.45 -18.65 -12.32
C ALA A 52 10.41 -18.81 -10.78
N ARG A 53 11.46 -19.42 -10.20
CA ARG A 53 11.54 -19.62 -8.74
C ARG A 53 11.40 -18.26 -8.05
N PRO A 54 10.47 -18.11 -7.09
CA PRO A 54 10.28 -16.84 -6.39
C PRO A 54 11.58 -16.42 -5.70
N LEU A 55 11.87 -15.12 -5.70
CA LEU A 55 13.07 -14.54 -5.10
C LEU A 55 12.98 -14.53 -3.58
N SER A 56 11.81 -14.18 -3.04
CA SER A 56 11.55 -14.10 -1.60
C SER A 56 10.04 -14.19 -1.34
N ALA A 57 9.66 -14.68 -0.16
CA ALA A 57 8.27 -14.68 0.30
C ALA A 57 8.05 -13.54 1.30
N PHE A 58 6.81 -13.05 1.40
CA PHE A 58 6.45 -12.00 2.32
C PHE A 58 5.03 -12.20 2.87
N GLU A 59 4.78 -11.58 4.00
CA GLU A 59 3.46 -11.38 4.58
C GLU A 59 3.16 -9.89 4.63
N PHE A 60 1.98 -9.51 4.15
CA PHE A 60 1.48 -8.15 4.23
C PHE A 60 0.30 -8.10 5.20
N ARG A 61 0.36 -7.15 6.13
CA ARG A 61 -0.72 -6.84 7.05
C ARG A 61 -1.15 -5.40 6.88
N ARG A 62 -2.45 -5.23 6.64
CA ARG A 62 -3.06 -3.91 6.66
C ARG A 62 -3.15 -3.39 8.10
N PRO A 63 -2.71 -2.16 8.38
CA PRO A 63 -2.89 -1.55 9.69
C PRO A 63 -4.37 -1.46 10.05
N GLY A 64 -4.73 -1.86 11.28
CA GLY A 64 -6.11 -1.92 11.75
C GLY A 64 -6.91 -3.17 11.32
N SER A 65 -6.33 -4.07 10.53
CA SER A 65 -6.94 -5.38 10.23
C SER A 65 -6.71 -6.39 11.35
N SER A 66 -7.64 -7.36 11.47
CA SER A 66 -7.49 -8.50 12.37
C SER A 66 -6.21 -9.30 12.04
N PRO A 67 -5.51 -9.89 13.03
CA PRO A 67 -4.31 -10.70 12.80
C PRO A 67 -4.56 -11.92 11.90
N ALA A 68 -5.81 -12.33 11.71
CA ALA A 68 -6.17 -13.41 10.77
C ALA A 68 -6.22 -12.96 9.29
N GLN A 69 -6.17 -11.66 9.01
CA GLN A 69 -6.18 -11.10 7.65
C GLN A 69 -4.76 -10.72 7.23
N VAL A 70 -3.92 -11.74 7.06
CA VAL A 70 -2.59 -11.61 6.46
C VAL A 70 -2.69 -12.00 4.99
N ILE A 71 -2.08 -11.21 4.12
CA ILE A 71 -1.92 -11.52 2.69
C ILE A 71 -0.53 -12.10 2.51
N ALA A 72 -0.43 -13.37 2.13
CA ALA A 72 0.86 -13.96 1.80
C ALA A 72 1.18 -13.73 0.32
N GLY A 73 2.45 -13.51 0.01
CA GLY A 73 2.90 -13.34 -1.35
C GLY A 73 4.36 -13.68 -1.57
N THR A 74 4.76 -13.63 -2.84
CA THR A 74 6.15 -13.85 -3.26
C THR A 74 6.58 -12.80 -4.26
N VAL A 75 7.86 -12.41 -4.20
CA VAL A 75 8.49 -11.55 -5.19
C VAL A 75 8.89 -12.43 -6.38
N SER A 76 8.25 -12.23 -7.52
CA SER A 76 8.49 -12.99 -8.75
C SER A 76 9.46 -12.30 -9.70
N ALA A 77 9.61 -10.97 -9.61
CA ALA A 77 10.66 -10.23 -10.30
C ALA A 77 11.08 -8.98 -9.52
N LEU A 78 12.39 -8.69 -9.54
CA LEU A 78 12.99 -7.49 -8.95
C LEU A 78 14.12 -7.00 -9.86
N GLN A 79 13.94 -5.85 -10.49
CA GLN A 79 14.96 -5.19 -11.33
C GLN A 79 15.05 -3.73 -10.90
N ALA A 80 15.93 -3.43 -9.93
CA ALA A 80 16.06 -2.08 -9.41
C ALA A 80 16.62 -1.10 -10.46
N PRO A 81 16.14 0.16 -10.53
CA PRO A 81 14.96 0.73 -9.89
C PRO A 81 13.75 0.79 -10.86
N ARG A 82 13.53 -0.27 -11.66
CA ARG A 82 12.61 -0.25 -12.81
C ARG A 82 11.37 -1.12 -12.66
N LEU A 83 11.50 -2.30 -12.05
CA LEU A 83 10.42 -3.29 -12.04
C LEU A 83 10.40 -4.07 -10.73
N LEU A 84 9.26 -4.01 -10.04
CA LEU A 84 8.92 -4.90 -8.93
C LEU A 84 7.66 -5.67 -9.32
N ARG A 85 7.72 -7.00 -9.26
CA ARG A 85 6.56 -7.87 -9.48
C ARG A 85 6.38 -8.81 -8.30
N VAL A 86 5.17 -8.83 -7.78
CA VAL A 86 4.76 -9.72 -6.70
C VAL A 86 3.53 -10.53 -7.09
N GLU A 87 3.46 -11.74 -6.56
CA GLU A 87 2.28 -12.61 -6.66
C GLU A 87 1.73 -12.82 -5.26
N THR A 88 0.43 -12.59 -5.09
CA THR A 88 -0.25 -12.70 -3.81
C THR A 88 -1.30 -13.81 -3.86
N ASP A 89 -1.57 -14.41 -2.71
CA ASP A 89 -2.57 -15.46 -2.54
C ASP A 89 -4.01 -15.01 -2.86
N THR A 90 -4.31 -13.73 -2.63
CA THR A 90 -5.68 -13.19 -2.59
C THR A 90 -5.91 -11.98 -3.49
N ARG A 91 -4.85 -11.29 -3.96
CA ARG A 91 -4.95 -10.09 -4.81
C ARG A 91 -4.38 -10.30 -6.22
N GLY A 92 -3.95 -11.52 -6.55
CA GLY A 92 -3.37 -11.85 -7.84
C GLY A 92 -1.96 -11.31 -8.00
N ARG A 93 -1.58 -10.99 -9.24
CA ARG A 93 -0.26 -10.46 -9.59
C ARG A 93 -0.29 -8.94 -9.59
N ILE A 94 0.66 -8.33 -8.89
CA ILE A 94 0.83 -6.87 -8.83
C ILE A 94 2.21 -6.54 -9.39
N GLU A 95 2.27 -5.53 -10.26
CA GLU A 95 3.48 -5.07 -10.91
C GLU A 95 3.61 -3.56 -10.81
N PHE A 96 4.75 -3.09 -10.32
CA PHE A 96 5.16 -1.69 -10.33
C PHE A 96 6.27 -1.51 -11.35
N THR A 97 6.07 -0.59 -12.30
CA THR A 97 7.06 -0.19 -13.29
C THR A 97 7.38 1.29 -13.12
N LEU A 98 8.67 1.62 -13.06
CA LEU A 98 9.17 2.98 -12.93
C LEU A 98 9.91 3.39 -14.21
N VAL A 99 9.49 4.51 -14.79
CA VAL A 99 10.13 5.12 -15.96
C VAL A 99 10.64 6.49 -15.58
N SER A 100 11.95 6.73 -15.82
CA SER A 100 12.54 8.05 -15.66
C SER A 100 12.07 8.96 -16.79
N ILE A 101 11.56 10.13 -16.45
CA ILE A 101 11.16 11.16 -17.40
C ILE A 101 12.03 12.39 -17.16
N MET A 102 12.59 12.93 -18.24
CA MET A 102 13.27 14.22 -18.18
C MET A 102 12.25 15.34 -18.02
N GLY A 103 12.41 16.16 -16.99
CA GLY A 103 11.42 17.15 -16.57
C GLY A 103 11.14 17.04 -15.07
N GLY A 104 10.41 18.01 -14.50
CA GLY A 104 10.13 18.10 -13.07
C GLY A 104 10.81 19.27 -12.35
N PHE A 105 10.38 19.62 -11.13
CA PHE A 105 11.00 20.74 -10.38
C PHE A 105 12.46 20.46 -10.03
N ARG A 106 12.87 19.18 -9.99
CA ARG A 106 14.24 18.74 -9.69
C ARG A 106 14.99 18.18 -10.91
N GLY A 107 14.46 18.39 -12.12
CA GLY A 107 15.08 18.00 -13.40
C GLY A 107 14.82 16.56 -13.84
N VAL A 108 14.43 15.66 -12.93
CA VAL A 108 14.01 14.29 -13.23
C VAL A 108 12.76 13.93 -12.43
N SER A 109 11.74 13.44 -13.11
CA SER A 109 10.53 12.88 -12.52
C SER A 109 10.41 11.39 -12.87
N THR A 110 9.49 10.70 -12.20
CA THR A 110 9.20 9.28 -12.41
C THR A 110 7.74 9.11 -12.82
N GLU A 111 7.49 8.40 -13.91
CA GLU A 111 6.19 7.80 -14.17
C GLU A 111 6.17 6.41 -13.51
N LEU A 112 5.27 6.26 -12.54
CA LEU A 112 4.96 5.00 -11.90
C LEU A 112 3.71 4.40 -12.56
N GLU A 113 3.84 3.22 -13.16
CA GLU A 113 2.73 2.38 -13.60
C GLU A 113 2.53 1.22 -12.62
N LEU A 114 1.32 1.10 -12.09
CA LEU A 114 0.85 -0.02 -11.29
C LEU A 114 -0.10 -0.87 -12.15
N ARG A 115 0.22 -2.15 -12.34
CA ARG A 115 -0.65 -3.13 -12.98
C ARG A 115 -1.05 -4.20 -12.00
N ILE A 116 -2.33 -4.56 -12.02
CA ILE A 116 -2.89 -5.63 -11.19
C ILE A 116 -3.63 -6.58 -12.12
N ASP A 117 -3.17 -7.81 -12.15
CA ASP A 117 -3.79 -8.91 -12.87
C ASP A 117 -4.40 -9.88 -11.84
N SER A 118 -5.72 -9.80 -11.68
CA SER A 118 -6.48 -10.68 -10.81
C SER A 118 -7.33 -11.64 -11.64
N SER A 119 -7.05 -12.94 -11.52
CA SER A 119 -7.93 -14.01 -11.96
C SER A 119 -9.14 -14.19 -11.03
N ILE A 120 -9.07 -13.65 -9.82
CA ILE A 120 -10.16 -13.61 -8.84
C ILE A 120 -11.07 -12.46 -9.26
N GLN A 121 -12.38 -12.73 -9.41
CA GLN A 121 -13.39 -11.72 -9.72
C GLN A 121 -13.18 -10.52 -8.78
N LEU A 122 -12.69 -9.40 -9.35
CA LEU A 122 -12.63 -8.12 -8.65
C LEU A 122 -14.08 -7.80 -8.28
N SER A 123 -14.48 -8.14 -7.07
CA SER A 123 -15.87 -8.06 -6.59
C SER A 123 -16.42 -6.63 -6.62
N SER A 124 -15.56 -5.64 -6.86
CA SER A 124 -15.89 -4.41 -7.58
C SER A 124 -14.58 -3.80 -8.10
N ALA A 125 -14.36 -3.78 -9.42
CA ALA A 125 -13.17 -3.17 -10.03
C ALA A 125 -12.99 -1.70 -9.62
N THR A 126 -14.09 -0.98 -9.37
CA THR A 126 -14.09 0.40 -8.87
C THR A 126 -13.56 0.47 -7.45
N ALA A 127 -14.03 -0.39 -6.54
CA ALA A 127 -13.56 -0.36 -5.15
C ALA A 127 -12.06 -0.66 -5.03
N VAL A 128 -11.57 -1.64 -5.80
CA VAL A 128 -10.14 -1.96 -5.85
C VAL A 128 -9.34 -0.81 -6.46
N ARG A 129 -9.86 -0.18 -7.52
CA ARG A 129 -9.26 1.02 -8.08
C ARG A 129 -9.15 2.15 -7.04
N ASP A 130 -10.23 2.45 -6.32
CA ASP A 130 -10.26 3.54 -5.34
C ASP A 130 -9.32 3.27 -4.16
N GLU A 131 -9.24 2.02 -3.70
CA GLU A 131 -8.29 1.56 -2.69
C GLU A 131 -6.83 1.78 -3.11
N TRP A 132 -6.50 1.44 -4.36
CA TRP A 132 -5.15 1.64 -4.89
C TRP A 132 -4.83 3.09 -5.21
N GLN A 133 -5.80 3.87 -5.68
CA GLN A 133 -5.61 5.32 -5.83
C GLN A 133 -5.30 5.97 -4.48
N THR A 134 -6.07 5.63 -3.43
CA THR A 134 -5.81 6.11 -2.07
C THR A 134 -4.42 5.70 -1.58
N SER A 135 -3.99 4.47 -1.87
CA SER A 135 -2.65 3.99 -1.51
C SER A 135 -1.55 4.77 -2.26
N LEU A 136 -1.72 5.04 -3.55
CA LEU A 136 -0.76 5.83 -4.33
C LEU A 136 -0.68 7.30 -3.87
N ASP A 137 -1.81 7.89 -3.46
CA ASP A 137 -1.81 9.25 -2.92
C ASP A 137 -1.06 9.31 -1.57
N ARG A 138 -1.12 8.24 -0.76
CA ARG A 138 -0.33 8.10 0.47
C ARG A 138 1.16 7.90 0.19
N LEU A 139 1.51 7.19 -0.87
CA LEU A 139 2.90 7.08 -1.32
C LEU A 139 3.47 8.46 -1.65
N GLU A 140 2.71 9.30 -2.38
CA GLU A 140 3.14 10.67 -2.66
C GLU A 140 3.31 11.49 -1.37
N GLN A 141 2.38 11.38 -0.41
CA GLN A 141 2.51 12.05 0.89
C GLN A 141 3.77 11.62 1.64
N LEU A 142 4.05 10.31 1.71
CA LEU A 142 5.27 9.78 2.31
C LEU A 142 6.52 10.37 1.65
N LEU A 143 6.56 10.38 0.32
CA LEU A 143 7.67 10.91 -0.46
C LEU A 143 7.88 12.42 -0.26
N HIS A 144 6.85 13.15 0.15
CA HIS A 144 6.93 14.55 0.58
C HIS A 144 7.25 14.73 2.07
N GLY A 145 7.53 13.65 2.81
CA GLY A 145 7.88 13.68 4.23
C GLY A 145 6.68 13.63 5.19
N HIS A 146 5.51 13.21 4.68
CA HIS A 146 4.27 13.08 5.44
C HIS A 146 3.80 11.61 5.46
N PRO A 147 4.47 10.71 6.22
CA PRO A 147 4.02 9.33 6.36
C PRO A 147 2.61 9.25 6.95
N VAL A 148 1.88 8.19 6.61
CA VAL A 148 0.53 7.95 7.14
C VAL A 148 0.60 7.61 8.62
N ASP A 149 -0.19 8.32 9.41
CA ASP A 149 -0.31 8.08 10.84
C ASP A 149 -1.43 7.07 11.12
N TRP A 150 -1.10 5.78 11.04
CA TRP A 150 -2.06 4.67 11.15
C TRP A 150 -2.78 4.62 12.50
N VAL A 151 -2.13 5.10 13.57
CA VAL A 151 -2.70 5.13 14.92
C VAL A 151 -3.87 6.13 15.00
N ASN A 152 -3.76 7.26 14.31
CA ASN A 152 -4.76 8.33 14.31
C ASN A 152 -5.87 8.16 13.25
N LEU A 153 -5.69 7.23 12.29
CA LEU A 153 -6.67 6.95 11.24
C LEU A 153 -7.93 6.26 11.79
N GLY A 154 -7.78 5.36 12.77
CA GLY A 154 -8.88 4.63 13.39
C GLY A 154 -9.76 5.48 14.31
N THR A 155 -9.22 6.57 14.87
CA THR A 155 -9.95 7.46 15.80
C THR A 155 -10.88 8.46 15.12
N ARG A 156 -10.71 8.73 13.82
CA ARG A 156 -11.49 9.77 13.13
C ARG A 156 -12.83 9.28 12.56
N SER A 157 -13.04 7.96 12.50
CA SER A 157 -14.26 7.36 11.94
C SER A 157 -15.43 7.26 12.93
N ASP A 158 -15.27 7.67 14.19
CA ASP A 158 -16.32 7.56 15.23
C ASP A 158 -16.90 8.92 15.69
N GLY A 159 -16.60 10.00 14.96
CA GLY A 159 -16.97 11.37 15.33
C GLY A 159 -18.24 11.90 14.68
N SER A 160 -19.36 11.18 14.74
CA SER A 160 -20.66 11.74 14.32
C SER A 160 -21.79 11.30 15.25
N ALA A 161 -21.82 11.91 16.45
CA ALA A 161 -23.02 12.31 17.22
C ALA A 161 -22.64 12.61 18.68
N GLY A 162 -21.95 13.73 18.90
CA GLY A 162 -21.70 14.27 20.23
C GLY A 162 -22.17 15.72 20.28
N VAL A 163 -23.47 15.96 20.11
CA VAL A 163 -24.05 17.28 20.41
C VAL A 163 -24.03 17.45 21.92
N GLY A 164 -23.23 18.42 22.35
CA GLY A 164 -23.09 18.82 23.73
C GLY A 164 -24.28 19.58 24.29
N GLY A 165 -24.24 19.79 25.60
CA GLY A 165 -25.17 20.63 26.33
C GLY A 165 -24.73 20.76 27.78
N ALA A 166 -23.65 21.50 28.01
CA ALA A 166 -23.22 21.92 29.33
C ALA A 166 -24.20 22.93 29.94
N SER A 167 -24.45 22.80 31.25
CA SER A 167 -24.77 23.87 32.22
C SER A 167 -24.96 23.17 33.57
N GLY A 168 -24.44 23.59 34.70
CA GLY A 168 -23.73 24.78 35.12
C GLY A 168 -23.60 24.66 36.64
N ARG A 169 -22.40 24.87 37.14
CA ARG A 169 -22.01 24.86 38.55
C ARG A 169 -22.89 25.83 39.36
N SER A 170 -23.37 25.42 40.54
CA SER A 170 -23.55 26.36 41.65
C SER A 170 -23.34 25.69 43.01
N VAL A 171 -22.80 26.48 43.92
CA VAL A 171 -22.17 26.15 45.18
C VAL A 171 -23.03 26.68 46.34
N ASN A 172 -23.20 25.90 47.40
CA ASN A 172 -23.26 26.30 48.82
C ASN A 172 -23.40 25.03 49.68
N SER A 173 -22.45 24.71 50.55
CA SER A 173 -22.12 25.28 51.87
C SER A 173 -23.18 24.97 52.94
N SER A 174 -22.69 24.31 53.99
CA SER A 174 -23.36 23.76 55.17
C SER A 174 -24.12 24.77 56.03
N GLY A 175 -25.14 24.26 56.75
CA GLY A 175 -25.87 24.88 57.85
C GLY A 175 -26.98 23.96 58.32
#